data_AF-A0AAV1Z638-F1
#
_entry.id   AF-A0AAV1Z638-F1
#
_cell.length_a   1.000
_cell.length_b   1.000
_cell.length_c   1.000
_cell.angle_alpha   90.00
_cell.angle_beta   90.00
_cell.angle_gamma   90.00
#
_symmetry.space_group_name_H-M   'P 1'
#
loop_
_entity.id
_entity.type
_entity.pdbx_description
1 polymer ?
#
loop_
_entity_poly.entity_id
_entity_poly.type
_entity_poly.pdbx_seq_one_letter_code
_entity_poly.pdbx_strand_id
1 'polypeptide(L)'
;MLEKAREELPDPIRLPPRSSFVDLSDGVLWGLSNLTRLGDAAVQCIDENTITVKAKITTDELKGRYTWQKERRKQSPREGYVVFISHDFEAEIDFRVAKNNGEVTHPVLERFEIKKFKDAKVEITGMGFLTWALGEMTTLMSGVFQRAIAHSVQGPLEEALQRQMREIDIQCAKDYDFTKFCNE
;
A
#
# COMPACT_ATOMS: atom_id res chain seq x y z
N MET A 1 11.75 -12.46 5.78
CA MET A 1 11.72 -11.36 4.80
C MET A 1 10.83 -10.23 5.31
N LEU A 2 9.51 -10.37 5.32
CA LEU A 2 8.59 -9.28 5.69
C LEU A 2 8.93 -8.56 7.01
N GLU A 3 9.36 -9.29 8.05
CA GLU A 3 9.71 -8.71 9.36
C GLU A 3 10.82 -7.65 9.33
N LYS A 4 11.87 -7.82 8.52
CA LYS A 4 12.93 -6.82 8.39
C LYS A 4 12.52 -5.63 7.50
N ALA A 5 11.51 -5.80 6.63
CA ALA A 5 11.08 -4.76 5.69
C ALA A 5 10.20 -3.74 6.43
N ARG A 6 9.50 -4.21 7.46
CA ARG A 6 8.73 -3.41 8.41
C ARG A 6 9.55 -2.34 9.13
N GLU A 7 10.77 -2.68 9.57
CA GLU A 7 11.61 -1.75 10.35
C GLU A 7 12.14 -0.58 9.52
N GLU A 8 12.17 -0.73 8.20
CA GLU A 8 12.70 0.29 7.28
C GLU A 8 11.61 1.14 6.61
N LEU A 9 10.33 0.77 6.74
CA LEU A 9 9.24 1.58 6.21
C LEU A 9 9.10 2.83 7.09
N PRO A 10 9.21 4.05 6.50
CA PRO A 10 9.03 5.26 7.28
C PRO A 10 7.61 5.28 7.85
N ASP A 11 7.48 5.35 9.15
CA ASP A 11 6.18 5.50 9.81
C ASP A 11 6.21 6.81 10.62
N PRO A 12 5.53 7.89 10.17
CA PRO A 12 4.58 7.94 9.05
C PRO A 12 5.18 8.07 7.65
N ILE A 13 4.48 7.51 6.65
CA ILE A 13 4.68 7.82 5.21
C ILE A 13 3.89 9.08 4.85
N ARG A 14 4.48 9.94 4.02
CA ARG A 14 3.75 11.08 3.43
C ARG A 14 2.91 10.62 2.24
N LEU A 15 1.64 11.00 2.22
CA LEU A 15 0.75 10.77 1.11
C LEU A 15 0.71 12.01 0.20
N PRO A 16 0.64 11.84 -1.14
CA PRO A 16 0.66 12.94 -2.08
C PRO A 16 -0.62 13.79 -1.94
N PRO A 17 -0.54 15.09 -2.23
CA PRO A 17 -1.71 15.93 -2.30
C PRO A 17 -2.66 15.44 -3.41
N ARG A 18 -3.95 15.63 -3.20
CA ARG A 18 -5.00 15.21 -4.16
C ARG A 18 -6.09 16.27 -4.20
N SER A 19 -6.53 16.65 -5.39
CA SER A 19 -7.68 17.53 -5.56
C SER A 19 -8.89 16.70 -6.03
N SER A 20 -10.02 16.89 -5.37
CA SER A 20 -11.31 16.28 -5.73
C SER A 20 -12.43 17.29 -5.46
N PHE A 21 -13.42 16.97 -4.61
CA PHE A 21 -14.44 17.93 -4.16
C PHE A 21 -13.93 18.91 -3.08
N VAL A 22 -12.78 18.57 -2.49
CA VAL A 22 -11.92 19.34 -1.60
C VAL A 22 -10.47 19.11 -2.02
N ASP A 23 -9.59 20.06 -1.71
CA ASP A 23 -8.16 19.91 -1.85
C ASP A 23 -7.61 19.21 -0.61
N LEU A 24 -6.87 18.12 -0.82
CA LEU A 24 -6.25 17.33 0.24
C LEU A 24 -4.75 17.58 0.23
N SER A 25 -4.21 18.04 1.36
CA SER A 25 -2.79 18.31 1.58
C SER A 25 -2.29 17.64 2.87
N ASP A 26 -0.97 17.66 3.05
CA ASP A 26 -0.31 17.21 4.29
C ASP A 26 -0.71 15.80 4.72
N GLY A 27 -0.90 14.95 3.72
CA GLY A 27 -1.29 13.56 3.88
C GLY A 27 -0.20 12.77 4.61
N VAL A 28 -0.61 12.00 5.61
CA VAL A 28 0.27 11.13 6.42
C VAL A 28 -0.42 9.80 6.70
N LEU A 29 0.35 8.72 6.68
CA LEU A 29 -0.11 7.34 6.86
C LEU A 29 0.78 6.63 7.89
N TRP A 30 0.15 5.99 8.86
CA TRP A 30 0.74 5.21 9.93
C TRP A 30 0.24 3.76 9.89
N GLY A 31 1.03 2.85 10.45
CA GLY A 31 0.68 1.44 10.62
C GLY A 31 1.30 0.52 9.56
N LEU A 32 2.08 1.05 8.62
CA LEU A 32 2.78 0.25 7.62
C LEU A 32 4.00 -0.47 8.19
N SER A 33 4.60 0.06 9.27
CA SER A 33 5.62 -0.67 10.02
C SER A 33 5.06 -1.95 10.67
N ASN A 34 3.74 -2.09 10.75
CA ASN A 34 3.06 -3.27 11.31
C ASN A 34 2.56 -4.28 10.27
N LEU A 35 3.01 -4.14 9.01
CA LEU A 35 2.63 -5.08 7.95
C LEU A 35 3.09 -6.50 8.26
N THR A 36 2.14 -7.42 8.33
CA THR A 36 2.35 -8.86 8.49
C THR A 36 1.84 -9.61 7.28
N ARG A 37 2.38 -10.81 7.04
CA ARG A 37 1.91 -11.69 5.97
C ARG A 37 0.61 -12.35 6.43
N LEU A 38 -0.40 -12.30 5.58
CA LEU A 38 -1.69 -12.94 5.81
C LEU A 38 -1.76 -14.27 5.05
N GLY A 39 -1.54 -15.39 5.74
CA GLY A 39 -1.60 -16.72 5.13
C GLY A 39 -0.43 -17.05 4.20
N ASP A 40 -0.62 -18.07 3.36
CA ASP A 40 0.44 -18.60 2.52
C ASP A 40 0.70 -17.80 1.25
N ALA A 41 1.99 -17.72 0.87
CA ALA A 41 2.37 -17.14 -0.41
C ALA A 41 2.25 -18.22 -1.49
N ALA A 42 1.63 -17.87 -2.61
CA ALA A 42 1.54 -18.73 -3.78
C ALA A 42 2.64 -18.37 -4.77
N VAL A 43 3.33 -19.36 -5.32
CA VAL A 43 4.28 -19.17 -6.41
C VAL A 43 3.61 -19.64 -7.68
N GLN A 44 3.65 -18.80 -8.72
CA GLN A 44 3.16 -19.12 -10.05
C GLN A 44 4.32 -19.05 -11.02
N CYS A 45 4.63 -20.17 -11.68
CA CYS A 45 5.56 -20.16 -12.79
C CYS A 45 4.86 -19.60 -14.03
N ILE A 46 5.36 -18.49 -14.57
CA ILE A 46 4.92 -17.99 -15.87
C ILE A 46 5.62 -18.78 -16.98
N ASP A 47 6.92 -19.00 -16.82
CA ASP A 47 7.77 -19.79 -17.71
C ASP A 47 9.00 -20.34 -16.94
N GLU A 48 9.92 -21.01 -17.63
CA GLU A 48 11.13 -21.62 -17.04
C GLU A 48 12.08 -20.60 -16.38
N ASN A 49 11.95 -19.31 -16.72
CA ASN A 49 12.81 -18.23 -16.25
C ASN A 49 12.06 -17.18 -15.43
N THR A 50 10.73 -17.24 -15.33
CA THR A 50 9.93 -16.20 -14.69
C THR A 50 8.95 -16.80 -13.71
N ILE A 51 9.06 -16.38 -12.45
CA ILE A 51 8.10 -16.71 -11.40
C ILE A 51 7.41 -15.44 -10.89
N THR A 52 6.14 -15.60 -10.53
CA THR A 52 5.36 -14.59 -9.82
C THR A 52 5.00 -15.11 -8.44
N VAL A 53 5.43 -14.41 -7.41
CA VAL A 53 5.10 -14.70 -6.01
C VAL A 53 3.93 -13.81 -5.61
N LYS A 54 2.80 -14.43 -5.29
CA LYS A 54 1.58 -13.78 -4.82
C LYS A 54 1.48 -13.94 -3.32
N ALA A 55 1.44 -12.83 -2.60
CA ALA A 55 1.27 -12.84 -1.15
C ALA A 55 0.13 -11.91 -0.75
N LYS A 56 -0.44 -12.19 0.42
CA LYS A 56 -1.38 -11.28 1.08
C LYS A 56 -0.71 -10.68 2.30
N ILE A 57 -1.01 -9.42 2.57
CA ILE A 57 -0.50 -8.68 3.71
C ILE A 57 -1.63 -7.97 4.43
N THR A 58 -1.44 -7.76 5.72
CA THR A 58 -2.38 -7.09 6.61
C THR A 58 -1.63 -6.29 7.66
N THR A 59 -2.31 -5.40 8.38
CA THR A 59 -1.79 -4.69 9.55
C THR A 59 -2.90 -4.54 10.58
N ASP A 60 -2.55 -4.49 11.86
CA ASP A 60 -3.52 -4.39 12.96
C ASP A 60 -4.35 -3.11 12.90
N GLU A 61 -3.69 -1.99 12.55
CA GLU A 61 -4.33 -0.70 12.36
C GLU A 61 -3.60 0.07 11.26
N LEU A 62 -4.35 0.51 10.25
CA LEU A 62 -3.90 1.47 9.27
C LEU A 62 -4.60 2.80 9.52
N LYS A 63 -3.82 3.82 9.86
CA LYS A 63 -4.34 5.15 10.16
C LYS A 63 -3.77 6.15 9.18
N GLY A 64 -4.59 7.07 8.68
CA GLY A 64 -4.05 8.20 7.95
C GLY A 64 -4.83 9.47 8.17
N ARG A 65 -4.19 10.58 7.85
CA ARG A 65 -4.75 11.92 8.01
C ARG A 65 -4.41 12.76 6.80
N TYR A 66 -5.38 13.53 6.36
CA TYR A 66 -5.19 14.63 5.43
C TYR A 66 -5.72 15.92 6.04
N THR A 67 -5.10 17.04 5.69
CA THR A 67 -5.74 18.35 5.77
C THR A 67 -6.62 18.51 4.54
N TRP A 68 -7.88 18.93 4.72
CA TRP A 68 -8.74 19.28 3.60
C TRP A 68 -8.98 20.79 3.57
N GLN A 69 -9.04 21.36 2.38
CA GLN A 69 -9.36 22.75 2.15
C GLN A 69 -10.40 22.87 1.03
N LYS A 70 -11.30 23.84 1.16
CA LYS A 70 -12.24 24.22 0.10
C LYS A 70 -12.32 25.73 -0.03
N GLU A 71 -11.90 26.22 -1.18
CA GLU A 71 -12.08 27.62 -1.52
C GLU A 71 -13.56 27.99 -1.62
N ARG A 72 -13.89 29.20 -1.14
CA ARG A 72 -15.21 29.80 -1.30
C ARG A 72 -15.04 31.17 -1.94
N ARG A 73 -15.74 31.41 -3.06
CA ARG A 73 -15.68 32.64 -3.87
C ARG A 73 -15.83 33.97 -3.09
N LYS A 74 -16.35 33.97 -1.85
CA LYS A 74 -16.61 35.19 -1.04
C LYS A 74 -16.43 35.00 0.48
N GLN A 75 -15.85 33.91 0.95
CA GLN A 75 -15.68 33.62 2.38
C GLN A 75 -14.31 33.04 2.64
N SER A 76 -13.84 33.12 3.90
CA SER A 76 -12.62 32.41 4.31
C SER A 76 -12.68 30.95 3.85
N PRO A 77 -11.57 30.39 3.33
CA PRO A 77 -11.51 28.99 2.95
C PRO A 77 -11.92 28.13 4.15
N ARG A 78 -12.73 27.10 3.88
CA ARG A 78 -13.01 26.11 4.91
C ARG A 78 -11.89 25.11 4.92
N GLU A 79 -11.38 24.83 6.10
CA GLU A 79 -10.35 23.84 6.32
C GLU A 79 -10.73 22.91 7.47
N GLY A 80 -10.11 21.74 7.48
CA GLY A 80 -10.21 20.80 8.57
C GLY A 80 -9.34 19.58 8.31
N TYR A 81 -9.58 18.53 9.07
CA TYR A 81 -8.87 17.26 8.93
C TYR A 81 -9.82 16.17 8.50
N VAL A 82 -9.32 15.26 7.67
CA VAL A 82 -9.92 13.97 7.44
C VAL A 82 -8.99 12.92 8.02
N VAL A 83 -9.47 12.18 9.01
CA VAL A 83 -8.77 11.05 9.59
C VAL A 83 -9.47 9.78 9.12
N PHE A 84 -8.70 8.81 8.63
CA PHE A 84 -9.19 7.47 8.35
C PHE A 84 -8.48 6.46 9.24
N ILE A 85 -9.22 5.48 9.75
CA ILE A 85 -8.71 4.40 10.59
C ILE A 85 -9.36 3.10 10.11
N SER A 86 -8.56 2.12 9.69
CA SER A 86 -9.02 0.78 9.29
C SER A 86 -8.30 -0.28 10.11
N HIS A 87 -9.06 -1.24 10.63
CA HIS A 87 -8.55 -2.40 11.39
C HIS A 87 -8.67 -3.70 10.59
N ASP A 88 -9.15 -3.61 9.35
CA ASP A 88 -9.45 -4.73 8.46
C ASP A 88 -8.61 -4.70 7.18
N PHE A 89 -7.49 -3.97 7.21
CA PHE A 89 -6.67 -3.75 6.02
C PHE A 89 -6.12 -5.07 5.48
N GLU A 90 -6.42 -5.38 4.22
CA GLU A 90 -5.85 -6.51 3.48
C GLU A 90 -5.42 -6.02 2.10
N ALA A 91 -4.19 -6.32 1.72
CA ALA A 91 -3.69 -6.09 0.37
C ALA A 91 -3.07 -7.35 -0.23
N GLU A 92 -3.27 -7.53 -1.53
CA GLU A 92 -2.57 -8.51 -2.35
C GLU A 92 -1.37 -7.85 -3.02
N ILE A 93 -0.24 -8.56 -2.99
CA ILE A 93 1.03 -8.14 -3.57
C ILE A 93 1.57 -9.24 -4.48
N ASP A 94 1.88 -8.87 -5.71
CA ASP A 94 2.48 -9.77 -6.70
C ASP A 94 3.89 -9.29 -7.02
N PHE A 95 4.89 -10.14 -6.79
CA PHE A 95 6.29 -9.89 -7.17
C PHE A 95 6.69 -10.79 -8.31
N ARG A 96 7.28 -10.21 -9.35
CA ARG A 96 7.91 -10.98 -10.41
C ARG A 96 9.41 -11.04 -10.18
N VAL A 97 9.93 -12.25 -10.29
CA VAL A 97 11.37 -12.54 -10.33
C VAL A 97 11.63 -13.25 -11.65
N ALA A 98 12.59 -12.74 -12.42
CA ALA A 98 13.00 -13.32 -13.69
C ALA A 98 14.45 -13.79 -13.63
N LYS A 99 14.83 -14.67 -14.55
CA LYS A 99 16.21 -15.10 -14.79
C LYS A 99 16.61 -14.59 -16.16
N ASN A 100 17.69 -13.80 -16.22
CA ASN A 100 18.24 -13.29 -17.46
C ASN A 100 19.68 -13.77 -17.61
N ASN A 101 19.99 -14.50 -18.68
CA ASN A 101 21.31 -15.09 -18.92
C ASN A 101 21.88 -15.91 -17.75
N GLY A 102 21.03 -16.60 -17.00
CA GLY A 102 21.44 -17.40 -15.85
C GLY A 102 21.51 -16.65 -14.52
N GLU A 103 21.37 -15.32 -14.52
CA GLU A 103 21.35 -14.50 -13.32
C GLU A 103 19.91 -14.13 -12.92
N VAL A 104 19.60 -14.28 -11.63
CA VAL A 104 18.30 -13.92 -11.08
C VAL A 104 18.20 -12.39 -10.97
N THR A 105 17.17 -11.81 -11.59
CA THR A 105 16.90 -10.37 -11.55
C THR A 105 16.34 -9.99 -10.19
N HIS A 106 16.47 -8.71 -9.84
CA HIS A 106 15.77 -8.17 -8.68
C HIS A 106 14.25 -8.34 -8.81
N PRO A 107 13.54 -8.59 -7.69
CA PRO A 107 12.09 -8.66 -7.67
C PRO A 107 11.50 -7.30 -8.10
N VAL A 108 10.48 -7.36 -8.93
CA VAL A 108 9.69 -6.18 -9.32
C VAL A 108 8.30 -6.36 -8.78
N LEU A 109 7.78 -5.35 -8.07
CA LEU A 109 6.39 -5.33 -7.62
C LEU A 109 5.50 -5.08 -8.84
N GLU A 110 4.81 -6.12 -9.32
CA GLU A 110 3.92 -6.00 -10.48
C GLU A 110 2.56 -5.46 -10.08
N ARG A 111 2.08 -5.83 -8.90
CA ARG A 111 0.74 -5.48 -8.43
C ARG A 111 0.73 -5.23 -6.93
N PHE A 112 0.13 -4.11 -6.54
CA PHE A 112 -0.29 -3.84 -5.17
C PHE A 112 -1.76 -3.47 -5.19
N GLU A 113 -2.61 -4.31 -4.60
CA GLU A 113 -4.06 -4.10 -4.61
C GLU A 113 -4.64 -4.24 -3.21
N ILE A 114 -5.30 -3.17 -2.74
CA ILE A 114 -6.03 -3.17 -1.47
C ILE A 114 -7.35 -3.92 -1.68
N LYS A 115 -7.51 -5.08 -1.03
CA LYS A 115 -8.70 -5.94 -1.09
C LYS A 115 -9.73 -5.62 -0.02
N LYS A 116 -9.28 -5.29 1.18
CA LYS A 116 -10.15 -4.91 2.30
C LYS A 116 -9.70 -3.59 2.90
N PHE A 117 -10.69 -2.73 3.03
CA PHE A 117 -10.63 -1.39 3.61
C PHE A 117 -12.07 -0.90 3.80
N LYS A 118 -12.93 -1.74 4.40
CA LYS A 118 -14.39 -1.49 4.45
C LYS A 118 -14.79 -0.81 5.75
N ASP A 119 -14.11 -1.14 6.85
CA ASP A 119 -14.38 -0.57 8.17
C ASP A 119 -13.55 0.69 8.44
N ALA A 120 -13.28 1.46 7.40
CA ALA A 120 -12.55 2.71 7.50
C ALA A 120 -13.42 3.76 8.21
N LYS A 121 -13.13 4.04 9.48
CA LYS A 121 -13.74 5.14 10.22
C LYS A 121 -13.19 6.45 9.66
N VAL A 122 -14.04 7.23 9.01
CA VAL A 122 -13.70 8.54 8.47
C VAL A 122 -14.23 9.63 9.40
N GLU A 123 -13.33 10.35 10.04
CA GLU A 123 -13.67 11.52 10.87
C GLU A 123 -13.28 12.78 10.13
N ILE A 124 -14.23 13.71 9.97
CA ILE A 124 -14.00 14.96 9.27
C ILE A 124 -14.31 16.14 10.20
N THR A 125 -13.33 17.00 10.43
CA THR A 125 -13.50 18.24 11.20
C THR A 125 -13.71 19.44 10.27
N GLY A 126 -14.20 20.57 10.80
CA GLY A 126 -14.36 21.82 10.02
C GLY A 126 -15.59 21.88 9.09
N MET A 127 -16.46 20.86 9.10
CA MET A 127 -17.63 20.80 8.21
C MET A 127 -18.86 21.60 8.67
N GLY A 128 -18.92 22.06 9.93
CA GLY A 128 -20.11 22.69 10.49
C GLY A 128 -21.37 21.80 10.40
N PHE A 129 -22.54 22.38 10.17
CA PHE A 129 -23.87 21.72 10.12
C PHE A 129 -24.11 20.76 8.92
N LEU A 130 -23.08 20.40 8.15
CA LEU A 130 -23.20 19.56 6.94
C LEU A 130 -23.18 18.05 7.26
N THR A 131 -23.86 17.64 8.31
CA THR A 131 -23.99 16.22 8.70
C THR A 131 -24.73 15.38 7.64
N TRP A 132 -25.59 16.01 6.84
CA TRP A 132 -26.37 15.34 5.79
C TRP A 132 -25.55 14.84 4.60
N ALA A 133 -24.32 15.33 4.40
CA ALA A 133 -23.45 14.92 3.29
C ALA A 133 -22.43 13.82 3.65
N LEU A 134 -22.41 13.36 4.90
CA LEU A 134 -21.41 12.40 5.40
C LEU A 134 -21.43 11.07 4.63
N GLY A 135 -22.59 10.51 4.27
CA GLY A 135 -22.67 9.21 3.60
C GLY A 135 -22.07 9.17 2.19
N GLU A 136 -22.39 10.15 1.34
CA GLU A 136 -21.83 10.24 -0.01
C GLU A 136 -20.36 10.67 0.02
N MET A 137 -19.99 11.61 0.90
CA MET A 137 -18.60 12.04 1.05
C MET A 137 -17.69 10.91 1.54
N THR A 138 -18.12 10.10 2.50
CA THR A 138 -17.30 8.99 3.01
C THR A 138 -16.99 7.95 1.94
N THR A 139 -17.96 7.62 1.09
CA THR A 139 -17.78 6.66 -0.01
C THR A 139 -16.80 7.20 -1.06
N LEU A 140 -16.97 8.45 -1.48
CA LEU A 140 -16.07 9.11 -2.44
C LEU A 140 -14.65 9.25 -1.87
N MET A 141 -14.54 9.61 -0.59
CA MET A 141 -13.26 9.75 0.10
C MET A 141 -12.54 8.41 0.28
N SER A 142 -13.26 7.32 0.55
CA SER A 142 -12.67 5.98 0.63
C SER A 142 -11.94 5.61 -0.66
N GLY A 143 -12.55 5.84 -1.83
CA GLY A 143 -11.89 5.60 -3.12
C GLY A 143 -10.70 6.53 -3.39
N VAL A 144 -10.71 7.77 -2.88
CA VAL A 144 -9.55 8.68 -2.94
C VAL A 144 -8.42 8.17 -2.04
N PHE A 145 -8.73 7.74 -0.82
CA PHE A 145 -7.76 7.19 0.11
C PHE A 145 -7.13 5.90 -0.39
N GLN A 146 -7.93 4.94 -0.88
CA GLN A 146 -7.40 3.70 -1.44
C GLN A 146 -6.37 3.97 -2.55
N ARG A 147 -6.67 4.89 -3.47
CA ARG A 147 -5.73 5.27 -4.54
C ARG A 147 -4.50 6.01 -4.03
N ALA A 148 -4.67 6.91 -3.05
CA ALA A 148 -3.56 7.64 -2.46
C ALA A 148 -2.61 6.70 -1.71
N ILE A 149 -3.15 5.78 -0.91
CA ILE A 149 -2.41 4.76 -0.18
C ILE A 149 -1.68 3.85 -1.16
N ALA A 150 -2.37 3.29 -2.16
CA ALA A 150 -1.76 2.41 -3.16
C ALA A 150 -0.55 3.07 -3.84
N HIS A 151 -0.70 4.31 -4.31
CA HIS A 151 0.39 5.05 -4.95
C HIS A 151 1.55 5.36 -4.00
N SER A 152 1.28 5.61 -2.72
CA SER A 152 2.32 6.00 -1.76
C SER A 152 3.03 4.82 -1.13
N VAL A 153 2.38 3.65 -1.08
CA VAL A 153 2.93 2.42 -0.53
C VAL A 153 3.73 1.67 -1.59
N GLN A 154 3.30 1.71 -2.85
CA GLN A 154 3.92 0.92 -3.93
C GLN A 154 5.44 1.15 -4.02
N GLY A 155 5.88 2.41 -4.09
CA GLY A 155 7.31 2.74 -4.19
C GLY A 155 8.13 2.28 -2.98
N PRO A 156 7.80 2.73 -1.75
CA PRO A 156 8.52 2.30 -0.53
C PRO A 156 8.50 0.78 -0.30
N LEU A 157 7.39 0.11 -0.62
CA LEU A 157 7.29 -1.34 -0.49
C LEU A 157 8.17 -2.07 -1.51
N GLU A 158 8.18 -1.59 -2.76
CA GLU A 158 9.07 -2.10 -3.81
C GLU A 158 10.54 -1.91 -3.41
N GLU A 159 10.93 -0.72 -2.95
CA GLU A 159 12.29 -0.43 -2.49
C GLU A 159 12.71 -1.31 -1.31
N ALA A 160 11.86 -1.45 -0.30
CA ALA A 160 12.14 -2.28 0.88
C ALA A 160 12.38 -3.74 0.46
N LEU A 161 11.54 -4.30 -0.41
CA LEU A 161 11.67 -5.68 -0.87
C LEU A 161 12.87 -5.89 -1.80
N GLN A 162 13.15 -4.94 -2.69
CA GLN A 162 14.36 -4.97 -3.50
C GLN A 162 15.63 -4.89 -2.66
N ARG A 163 15.62 -4.16 -1.54
CA ARG A 163 16.77 -4.09 -0.62
C ARG A 163 16.96 -5.41 0.12
N GLN A 164 15.88 -6.02 0.61
CA GLN A 164 15.96 -7.33 1.26
C GLN A 164 16.50 -8.44 0.35
N MET A 165 16.06 -8.47 -0.91
CA MET A 165 16.56 -9.47 -1.87
C MET A 165 17.98 -9.17 -2.36
N ARG A 166 18.51 -7.96 -2.12
CA ARG A 166 19.94 -7.66 -2.29
C ARG A 166 20.78 -8.15 -1.12
N GLU A 167 20.25 -8.13 0.10
CA GLU A 167 20.92 -8.64 1.31
C GLU A 167 20.88 -10.16 1.44
N ILE A 168 19.84 -10.81 0.90
CA ILE A 168 19.82 -12.26 0.75
C ILE A 168 20.80 -12.57 -0.39
N ASP A 169 22.02 -12.93 -0.03
CA ASP A 169 23.05 -13.35 -0.98
C ASP A 169 22.45 -14.39 -1.94
N ILE A 170 22.33 -13.99 -3.20
CA ILE A 170 21.70 -14.76 -4.30
C ILE A 170 22.54 -16.03 -4.61
N GLN A 171 23.56 -16.33 -3.81
CA GLN A 171 24.20 -17.65 -3.78
C GLN A 171 23.20 -18.79 -3.62
N CYS A 172 22.13 -18.63 -2.83
CA CYS A 172 21.06 -19.62 -2.85
C CYS A 172 20.36 -19.66 -4.23
N ALA A 173 20.05 -18.54 -4.87
CA ALA A 173 19.26 -18.57 -6.11
C ALA A 173 20.02 -19.03 -7.37
N LYS A 174 21.37 -19.04 -7.37
CA LYS A 174 22.17 -19.56 -8.48
C LYS A 174 21.99 -21.07 -8.69
N ASP A 175 21.82 -21.80 -7.59
CA ASP A 175 21.60 -23.26 -7.58
C ASP A 175 20.10 -23.64 -7.47
N TYR A 176 19.20 -22.65 -7.40
CA TYR A 176 17.77 -22.93 -7.33
C TYR A 176 17.20 -23.21 -8.72
N ASP A 177 16.73 -24.44 -8.87
CA ASP A 177 16.01 -24.92 -10.02
C ASP A 177 14.53 -24.50 -9.91
N PHE A 178 14.12 -23.48 -10.67
CA PHE A 178 12.72 -23.05 -10.72
C PHE A 178 11.78 -24.17 -11.19
N THR A 179 12.29 -25.16 -11.93
CA THR A 179 11.46 -26.29 -12.41
C THR A 179 10.96 -27.20 -11.29
N LYS A 180 11.57 -27.15 -10.08
CA LYS A 180 11.03 -27.86 -8.91
C LYS A 180 9.71 -27.29 -8.39
N PHE A 181 9.44 -26.00 -8.60
CA PHE A 181 8.16 -25.38 -8.23
C PHE A 181 7.10 -25.51 -9.32
N CYS A 182 7.51 -25.78 -10.56
CA CYS A 182 6.60 -25.87 -11.70
C CYS A 182 6.11 -27.30 -11.98
N ASN A 183 6.63 -28.31 -11.26
CA ASN A 183 6.35 -29.73 -11.47
C ASN A 183 5.63 -30.43 -10.28
N GLU A 184 5.07 -29.67 -9.33
CA GLU A 184 4.05 -30.16 -8.37
C GLU A 184 2.67 -29.59 -8.75
#